data_AF-A0A848YF65-F1
#
_entry.id   AF-A0A848YF65-F1
#
_cell.length_a   1.000
_cell.length_b   1.000
_cell.length_c   1.000
_cell.angle_alpha   90.00
_cell.angle_beta   90.00
_cell.angle_gamma   90.00
#
_symmetry.space_group_name_H-M   'P 1'
#
loop_
_entity.id
_entity.type
_entity.pdbx_description
1 polymer ?
#
loop_
_entity_poly.entity_id
_entity_poly.type
_entity_poly.pdbx_seq_one_letter_code
_entity_poly.pdbx_strand_id
1 'polypeptide(L)'
;MPKKKLQDWITERGVEEVECLVPDMGGVARGKIIPAKKFLSAIGNQALRMPEEIFILTVTGRYVQEANVTSQAASDIYLRPDPDSIRMVPWY
;
A
#
# COMPACT_ATOMS: atom_id res chain seq x y z
N MET A 1 7.52 -18.92 2.77
CA MET A 1 6.61 -18.26 1.81
C MET A 1 6.02 -17.01 2.48
N PRO A 2 6.39 -15.79 2.04
CA PRO A 2 5.98 -14.49 2.62
C PRO A 2 4.49 -14.38 2.99
N LYS A 3 3.62 -14.94 2.14
CA LYS A 3 2.17 -14.95 2.31
C LYS A 3 1.68 -15.66 3.57
N LYS A 4 2.26 -16.83 3.89
CA LYS A 4 1.82 -17.62 5.05
C LYS A 4 2.10 -16.89 6.36
N LYS A 5 3.30 -16.28 6.47
CA LYS A 5 3.69 -15.47 7.64
C LYS A 5 2.69 -14.33 7.90
N LEU A 6 2.32 -13.58 6.86
CA LEU A 6 1.33 -12.50 6.96
C LEU A 6 -0.07 -13.02 7.35
N GLN A 7 -0.49 -14.14 6.76
CA GLN A 7 -1.79 -14.76 7.04
C GLN A 7 -1.90 -15.20 8.50
N ASP A 8 -0.90 -15.89 9.01
CA ASP A 8 -0.88 -16.37 10.40
C ASP A 8 -0.89 -15.17 11.35
N TRP A 9 -0.03 -14.17 11.12
CA TRP A 9 0.07 -12.97 11.96
C TRP A 9 -1.25 -12.18 12.05
N ILE A 10 -1.91 -11.96 10.92
CA ILE A 10 -3.20 -11.24 10.80
C ILE A 10 -4.31 -12.02 11.51
N THR A 11 -4.36 -13.34 11.31
CA THR A 11 -5.44 -14.19 11.84
C THR A 11 -5.32 -14.33 13.36
N GLU A 12 -4.12 -14.56 13.88
CA GLU A 12 -3.84 -14.68 15.33
C GLU A 12 -4.26 -13.43 16.12
N ARG A 13 -4.20 -12.25 15.49
CA ARG A 13 -4.48 -10.96 16.12
C ARG A 13 -5.88 -10.41 15.85
N GLY A 14 -6.69 -11.14 15.06
CA GLY A 14 -8.04 -10.69 14.71
C GLY A 14 -8.05 -9.38 13.91
N VAL A 15 -7.03 -9.13 13.08
CA VAL A 15 -6.92 -7.88 12.31
C VAL A 15 -7.97 -7.83 11.22
N GLU A 16 -8.79 -6.77 11.22
CA GLU A 16 -9.88 -6.59 10.26
C GLU A 16 -9.46 -5.79 9.02
N GLU A 17 -8.53 -4.85 9.17
CA GLU A 17 -8.03 -3.98 8.12
C GLU A 17 -6.50 -3.92 8.12
N VAL A 18 -5.92 -3.75 6.94
CA VAL A 18 -4.48 -3.60 6.73
C VAL A 18 -4.23 -2.29 6.02
N GLU A 19 -3.43 -1.44 6.64
CA GLU A 19 -2.89 -0.23 6.04
C GLU A 19 -1.56 -0.56 5.34
N CYS A 20 -1.52 -0.39 4.01
CA CYS A 20 -0.31 -0.57 3.21
C CYS A 20 0.32 0.80 2.95
N LEU A 21 1.58 1.01 3.36
CA LEU A 21 2.28 2.29 3.24
C LEU A 21 3.59 2.17 2.47
N VAL A 22 3.88 3.17 1.65
CA VAL A 22 5.14 3.38 0.92
C VAL A 22 5.45 4.88 0.97
N PRO A 23 6.67 5.31 1.36
CA PRO A 23 7.03 6.72 1.34
C PRO A 23 7.17 7.24 -0.09
N ASP A 24 6.74 8.48 -0.33
CA ASP A 24 7.06 9.22 -1.56
C ASP A 24 8.44 9.89 -1.51
N MET A 25 8.79 10.64 -2.56
CA MET A 25 10.08 11.34 -2.66
C MET A 25 10.30 12.38 -1.55
N GLY A 26 9.23 12.90 -0.94
CA GLY A 26 9.28 13.82 0.20
C GLY A 26 9.25 13.12 1.56
N GLY A 27 9.18 11.79 1.59
CA GLY A 27 9.04 10.99 2.80
C GLY A 27 7.62 10.94 3.35
N VAL A 28 6.61 11.44 2.62
CA VAL A 28 5.21 11.36 3.04
C VAL A 28 4.71 9.94 2.82
N ALA A 29 4.09 9.34 3.83
CA ALA A 29 3.50 8.01 3.71
C ALA A 29 2.31 8.04 2.73
N ARG A 30 2.39 7.25 1.65
CA ARG A 30 1.33 7.05 0.67
C ARG A 30 0.87 5.60 0.70
N GLY A 31 -0.40 5.35 0.45
CA GLY A 31 -0.92 4.02 0.69
C GLY A 31 -2.42 3.88 0.57
N LYS A 32 -2.90 2.73 1.03
CA LYS A 32 -4.33 2.44 1.13
C LYS A 32 -4.62 1.50 2.30
N ILE A 33 -5.79 1.69 2.89
CA ILE A 33 -6.39 0.77 3.85
C ILE A 33 -7.28 -0.21 3.08
N ILE A 34 -7.17 -1.50 3.41
CA ILE A 34 -7.96 -2.55 2.78
C ILE A 34 -8.37 -3.62 3.80
N PRO A 35 -9.55 -4.25 3.65
CA PRO A 35 -9.96 -5.34 4.52
C PRO A 35 -8.94 -6.49 4.48
N ALA A 36 -8.62 -7.06 5.64
CA ALA A 36 -7.60 -8.09 5.80
C ALA A 36 -7.86 -9.31 4.90
N LYS A 37 -9.11 -9.74 4.75
CA LYS A 37 -9.50 -10.83 3.83
C LYS A 37 -9.13 -10.50 2.38
N LYS A 38 -9.34 -9.24 1.95
CA LYS A 38 -9.01 -8.77 0.60
C LYS A 38 -7.50 -8.60 0.41
N PHE A 39 -6.77 -8.17 1.45
CA PHE A 39 -5.31 -8.14 1.45
C PHE A 39 -4.75 -9.55 1.21
N LEU A 40 -5.18 -10.53 2.01
CA LEU A 40 -4.70 -11.91 1.92
C LEU A 40 -5.01 -12.60 0.59
N SER A 41 -6.13 -12.26 -0.05
CA SER A 41 -6.47 -12.75 -1.39
C SER A 41 -5.68 -12.05 -2.50
N ALA A 42 -5.29 -10.78 -2.29
CA ALA A 42 -4.52 -9.99 -3.25
C ALA A 42 -3.00 -10.23 -3.20
N ILE A 43 -2.47 -10.69 -2.06
CA ILE A 43 -1.07 -11.07 -1.97
C ILE A 43 -0.84 -12.40 -2.70
N GLY A 44 0.07 -12.39 -3.67
CA GLY A 44 0.46 -13.56 -4.48
C GLY A 44 -0.15 -13.65 -5.88
N ASN A 45 -1.06 -12.74 -6.25
CA ASN A 45 -1.64 -12.67 -7.61
C ASN A 45 -1.59 -11.27 -8.22
N GLN A 46 -0.72 -10.40 -7.70
CA GLN A 46 -0.52 -9.02 -8.18
C GLN A 46 -1.78 -8.14 -8.20
N ALA A 47 -2.84 -8.51 -7.47
CA ALA A 47 -4.07 -7.72 -7.40
C ALA A 47 -3.96 -6.51 -6.45
N LEU A 48 -2.89 -6.42 -5.66
CA LEU A 48 -2.62 -5.27 -4.81
C LEU A 48 -1.96 -4.14 -5.64
N ARG A 49 -2.79 -3.23 -6.17
CA ARG A 49 -2.36 -2.11 -7.02
C ARG A 49 -2.70 -0.73 -6.47
N MET A 50 -2.01 0.29 -6.95
CA MET A 50 -2.23 1.71 -6.61
C MET A 50 -1.81 2.57 -7.80
N PRO A 51 -2.48 3.70 -8.10
CA PRO A 51 -2.02 4.60 -9.16
C PRO A 51 -0.66 5.20 -8.81
N GLU A 52 0.25 5.25 -9.77
CA GLU A 52 1.59 5.84 -9.58
C GLU A 52 1.55 7.34 -9.25
N GLU A 53 0.49 8.03 -9.66
CA GLU A 53 0.32 9.47 -9.49
C GLU A 53 0.27 9.91 -8.00
N ILE A 54 -0.09 9.00 -7.10
CA ILE A 54 -0.13 9.30 -5.67
C ILE A 54 1.23 9.69 -5.09
N PHE A 55 2.33 9.28 -5.75
CA PHE A 55 3.71 9.57 -5.34
C PHE A 55 4.20 10.96 -5.78
N ILE A 56 3.44 11.65 -6.62
CA ILE A 56 3.79 12.99 -7.12
C ILE A 56 2.83 14.08 -6.62
N LEU A 57 1.87 13.72 -5.76
CA LEU A 57 1.00 14.69 -5.14
C LEU A 57 1.83 15.69 -4.33
N THR A 58 1.45 16.96 -4.43
CA THR A 58 1.98 18.00 -3.54
C THR A 58 1.74 17.64 -2.08
N VAL A 59 2.45 18.28 -1.15
CA VAL A 59 2.24 18.09 0.30
C VAL A 59 0.82 18.39 0.76
N THR A 60 0.08 19.21 -0.02
CA THR A 60 -1.34 19.51 0.23
C THR A 60 -2.30 18.54 -0.48
N GLY A 61 -1.79 17.50 -1.13
CA GLY A 61 -2.58 16.47 -1.80
C GLY A 61 -3.09 16.83 -3.20
N ARG A 62 -2.58 17.91 -3.81
CA ARG A 62 -2.96 18.31 -5.17
C ARG A 62 -2.15 17.60 -6.23
N TYR A 63 -2.81 17.26 -7.34
CA TYR A 63 -2.19 16.76 -8.56
C TYR A 63 -1.29 17.83 -9.21
N VAL A 64 -0.22 17.36 -9.85
CA VAL A 64 0.73 18.19 -10.60
C VAL A 64 0.40 18.02 -12.08
N GLN A 65 0.06 19.11 -12.77
CA GLN A 65 -0.40 19.06 -14.17
C GLN A 65 0.70 18.65 -15.15
N GLU A 66 1.96 18.96 -14.86
CA GLU A 66 3.12 18.71 -15.72
C GLU A 66 4.19 17.89 -14.99
N ALA A 67 3.86 16.65 -14.65
CA ALA A 67 4.82 15.74 -14.03
C ALA A 67 5.49 14.84 -15.06
N ASN A 68 6.80 15.06 -15.29
CA ASN A 68 7.60 14.25 -16.22
C ASN A 68 8.16 12.96 -15.59
N VAL A 69 7.68 12.59 -14.40
CA VAL A 69 8.20 11.48 -13.59
C VAL A 69 7.20 10.31 -13.49
N THR A 70 5.98 10.48 -13.98
CA THR A 70 4.92 9.46 -14.08
C THR A 70 4.35 9.45 -15.49
N SER A 71 3.69 8.37 -15.89
CA SER A 71 2.98 8.31 -17.16
C SER A 71 1.72 9.19 -17.12
N GLN A 72 1.41 9.86 -18.24
CA GLN A 72 0.12 10.54 -18.41
C GLN A 72 -1.08 9.58 -18.31
N ALA A 73 -0.86 8.28 -18.53
CA ALA A 73 -1.90 7.27 -18.38
C ALA A 73 -2.25 6.97 -16.91
N ALA A 74 -1.54 7.56 -15.93
CA ALA A 74 -1.72 7.33 -14.50
C ALA A 74 -1.81 5.82 -14.17
N SER A 75 -0.81 5.06 -14.63
CA SER A 75 -0.88 3.60 -14.59
C SER A 75 -0.85 3.06 -13.16
N ASP A 76 -1.53 1.93 -12.97
CA ASP A 76 -1.48 1.17 -11.73
C ASP A 76 -0.08 0.54 -11.56
N ILE A 77 0.51 0.73 -10.39
CA ILE A 77 1.73 0.03 -9.95
C ILE A 77 1.42 -1.06 -8.93
N TYR A 78 2.29 -2.05 -8.84
CA TYR A 78 2.16 -3.15 -7.88
C TYR A 78 2.69 -2.75 -6.50
N LEU A 79 1.85 -2.94 -5.48
CA LEU A 79 2.28 -2.90 -4.10
C LEU A 79 2.76 -4.29 -3.69
N ARG A 80 4.04 -4.38 -3.31
CA ARG A 80 4.66 -5.60 -2.81
C ARG A 80 4.86 -5.47 -1.30
N PRO A 81 4.07 -6.19 -0.48
CA PRO A 81 4.21 -6.08 0.96
C PRO A 81 5.51 -6.73 1.44
N ASP A 82 6.14 -6.10 2.42
CA ASP A 82 7.27 -6.65 3.17
C ASP A 82 6.75 -7.28 4.49
N PRO A 83 6.78 -8.62 4.63
CA PRO A 83 6.32 -9.30 5.84
C PRO A 83 7.08 -8.95 7.12
N ASP A 84 8.28 -8.40 7.01
CA ASP A 84 9.09 -8.04 8.18
C ASP A 84 8.73 -6.65 8.73
N SER A 85 7.98 -5.86 7.95
CA SER A 85 7.52 -4.51 8.30
C SER A 85 6.17 -4.46 9.04
N ILE A 86 5.45 -5.60 9.11
CA ILE A 86 4.11 -5.68 9.69
C ILE A 86 4.14 -5.39 11.20
N ARG A 87 3.19 -4.58 11.65
CA ARG A 87 3.06 -4.17 13.06
C ARG A 87 1.63 -3.75 13.36
N MET A 88 1.25 -3.77 14.64
CA MET A 88 -0.01 -3.17 15.07
C MET A 88 0.09 -1.66 15.02
N VAL A 89 -0.97 -1.00 14.57
CA VAL A 89 -1.09 0.45 14.61
C VAL A 89 -1.58 0.84 16.01
N PRO A 90 -0.82 1.62 16.80
CA PRO A 90 -1.11 1.79 18.24
C PRO A 90 -2.22 2.80 18.57
N TRP A 91 -2.78 3.45 17.56
CA TRP A 91 -3.78 4.52 17.73
C TRP A 91 -5.15 4.18 17.12
N TYR A 92 -5.36 2.92 16.71
CA TYR A 92 -6.66 2.41 16.27
C TYR A 92 -7.38 1.68 17.40
#